data_AF-A0A6N4E9W8-F1
#
_entry.id   AF-A0A6N4E9W8-F1
#
_cell.length_a   1.000
_cell.length_b   1.000
_cell.length_c   1.000
_cell.angle_alpha   90.00
_cell.angle_beta   90.00
_cell.angle_gamma   90.00
#
_symmetry.space_group_name_H-M   'P 1'
#
loop_
_entity.id
_entity.type
_entity.pdbx_description
1 polymer ?
#
loop_
_entity_poly.entity_id
_entity_poly.type
_entity_poly.pdbx_seq_one_letter_code
_entity_poly.pdbx_strand_id
1 'polypeptide(L)'
;MERAVGEITGIRKGCVAVFGGGDPRSGTERIVVMAETKERDPVRRADLERSIHALAETHLGAPIDQVALCPPHTVLKTSSGKIRRAANREQFERGLDTSRVRSPRLTLSLITLHALLRTLGERLRTLPRTLYSGYVWLLFLLLGLPLWLGVLLLPGRRMRWRLARMAARGFAGLSGIALHVERAGKPGDETPGVIAANHASYIDGLALTAALPGPLCFVVKDELRTNPVLRPLLQRLGCEFVSRGDKRAVAADVERLKRRAAAGETLLFFPEGTFVAQPGLLPFRMGAFVTAAMGQLPLTPVTVNGSRAILPAEHWSPRRGRLLIVVGEPLRATSADWQGAVELRGRCREMIQTALEE
;
A
#
# COMPACT_ATOMS: atom_id res chain seq x y z
N MET A 1 -37.49 -20.37 -48.30
CA MET A 1 -36.63 -19.26 -48.77
C MET A 1 -35.34 -19.08 -47.96
N GLU A 2 -35.38 -18.67 -46.68
CA GLU A 2 -34.17 -18.34 -45.89
C GLU A 2 -33.08 -19.42 -45.93
N ARG A 3 -33.47 -20.70 -45.80
CA ARG A 3 -32.55 -21.84 -45.89
C ARG A 3 -31.94 -21.98 -47.29
N ALA A 4 -32.73 -21.81 -48.34
CA ALA A 4 -32.27 -21.98 -49.73
C ALA A 4 -31.24 -20.90 -50.11
N VAL A 5 -31.53 -19.64 -49.79
CA VAL A 5 -30.59 -18.52 -50.01
C VAL A 5 -29.30 -18.72 -49.20
N GLY A 6 -29.39 -19.30 -48.00
CA GLY A 6 -28.24 -19.61 -47.17
C GLY A 6 -27.31 -20.71 -47.70
N GLU A 7 -27.72 -21.46 -48.74
CA GLU A 7 -26.85 -22.45 -49.41
C GLU A 7 -26.12 -21.85 -50.64
N ILE A 8 -26.42 -20.60 -51.04
CA ILE A 8 -25.69 -19.92 -52.13
C ILE A 8 -24.24 -19.70 -51.70
N THR A 9 -23.31 -20.13 -52.55
CA THR A 9 -21.87 -19.95 -52.31
C THR A 9 -21.54 -18.45 -52.23
N GLY A 10 -21.01 -18.00 -51.09
CA GLY A 10 -20.73 -16.58 -50.81
C GLY A 10 -21.72 -15.92 -49.85
N ILE A 11 -22.85 -16.56 -49.55
CA ILE A 11 -23.78 -16.16 -48.47
C ILE A 11 -23.47 -16.95 -47.19
N ARG A 12 -23.55 -16.29 -46.03
CA ARG A 12 -23.33 -16.96 -44.73
C ARG A 12 -24.55 -17.80 -44.37
N LYS A 13 -24.35 -19.12 -44.27
CA LYS A 13 -25.38 -20.08 -43.88
C LYS A 13 -26.04 -19.71 -42.55
N GLY A 14 -27.37 -19.73 -42.54
CA GLY A 14 -28.18 -19.37 -41.38
C GLY A 14 -28.17 -17.88 -41.02
N CYS A 15 -27.55 -17.00 -41.80
CA CYS A 15 -27.57 -15.53 -41.65
C CYS A 15 -28.40 -14.87 -42.76
N VAL A 16 -29.61 -15.36 -43.00
CA VAL A 16 -30.54 -14.81 -43.99
C VAL A 16 -31.87 -14.55 -43.31
N ALA A 17 -32.41 -13.35 -43.47
CA ALA A 17 -33.73 -12.97 -43.00
C ALA A 17 -34.61 -12.61 -44.20
N VAL A 18 -35.80 -13.21 -44.27
CA VAL A 18 -36.81 -12.91 -45.28
C VAL A 18 -38.04 -12.36 -44.57
N PHE A 19 -38.50 -11.18 -44.98
CA PHE A 19 -39.63 -10.50 -44.34
C PHE A 19 -40.38 -9.62 -45.36
N GLY A 20 -41.67 -9.43 -45.12
CA GLY A 20 -42.47 -8.42 -45.82
C GLY A 20 -42.22 -7.04 -45.24
N GLY A 21 -41.94 -6.06 -46.10
CA GLY A 21 -41.89 -4.63 -45.77
C GLY A 21 -43.03 -3.88 -46.46
N GLY A 22 -43.41 -2.72 -45.93
CA GLY A 22 -44.31 -1.82 -46.67
C GLY A 22 -43.56 -1.12 -47.81
N ASP A 23 -44.17 -0.97 -48.98
CA ASP A 23 -43.76 0.01 -49.97
C ASP A 23 -44.43 1.36 -49.66
N PRO A 24 -43.68 2.40 -49.25
CA PRO A 24 -44.25 3.72 -48.93
C PRO A 24 -44.95 4.40 -50.12
N ARG A 25 -44.72 3.94 -51.36
CA ARG A 25 -45.25 4.58 -52.58
C ARG A 25 -46.53 3.92 -53.12
N SER A 26 -46.69 2.60 -52.95
CA SER A 26 -47.78 1.84 -53.57
C SER A 26 -48.75 1.21 -52.56
N GLY A 27 -48.41 1.19 -51.26
CA GLY A 27 -49.25 0.60 -50.21
C GLY A 27 -49.31 -0.94 -50.23
N THR A 28 -48.54 -1.59 -51.10
CA THR A 28 -48.45 -3.05 -51.19
C THR A 28 -47.34 -3.61 -50.29
N GLU A 29 -47.48 -4.89 -49.91
CA GLU A 29 -46.42 -5.62 -49.22
C GLU A 29 -45.33 -6.03 -50.22
N ARG A 30 -44.08 -5.63 -49.96
CA ARG A 30 -42.90 -6.03 -50.71
C ARG A 30 -42.12 -7.11 -49.96
N ILE A 31 -41.56 -8.09 -50.67
CA ILE A 31 -40.71 -9.11 -50.07
C ILE A 31 -39.26 -8.62 -50.08
N VAL A 32 -38.64 -8.57 -48.89
CA VAL A 32 -37.23 -8.17 -48.72
C VAL A 32 -36.41 -9.37 -48.25
N VAL A 33 -35.26 -9.57 -48.89
CA VAL A 33 -34.28 -10.59 -48.49
C VAL A 33 -32.99 -9.94 -48.04
N MET A 34 -32.69 -10.08 -46.75
CA MET A 34 -31.45 -9.59 -46.14
C MET A 34 -30.50 -10.75 -45.89
N ALA A 35 -29.30 -10.70 -46.47
CA ALA A 35 -28.33 -11.80 -46.39
C ALA A 35 -26.92 -11.30 -46.07
N GLU A 36 -26.21 -11.97 -45.16
CA GLU A 36 -24.82 -11.62 -44.85
C GLU A 36 -23.84 -12.23 -45.86
N THR A 37 -22.90 -11.42 -46.35
CA THR A 37 -21.78 -11.87 -47.18
C THR A 37 -20.45 -11.26 -46.73
N LYS A 38 -19.34 -11.98 -46.94
CA LYS A 38 -17.98 -11.45 -46.78
C LYS A 38 -17.47 -10.76 -48.06
N GLU A 39 -18.15 -10.94 -49.19
CA GLU A 39 -17.76 -10.40 -50.49
C GLU A 39 -17.90 -8.87 -50.51
N ARG A 40 -16.83 -8.21 -50.95
CA ARG A 40 -16.74 -6.75 -51.07
C ARG A 40 -16.64 -6.28 -52.51
N ASP A 41 -16.34 -7.18 -53.44
CA ASP A 41 -16.26 -6.90 -54.87
C ASP A 41 -17.67 -6.61 -55.43
N PRO A 42 -17.92 -5.43 -56.03
CA PRO A 42 -19.22 -5.09 -56.61
C PRO A 42 -19.74 -6.10 -57.63
N VAL A 43 -18.86 -6.70 -58.44
CA VAL A 43 -19.25 -7.66 -59.49
C VAL A 43 -19.80 -8.93 -58.86
N ARG A 44 -19.05 -9.52 -57.91
CA ARG A 44 -19.50 -10.72 -57.18
C ARG A 44 -20.75 -10.47 -56.35
N ARG A 45 -20.92 -9.26 -55.80
CA ARG A 45 -22.13 -8.89 -55.06
C ARG A 45 -23.35 -8.82 -55.99
N ALA A 46 -23.21 -8.27 -57.20
CA ALA A 46 -24.26 -8.29 -58.21
C ALA A 46 -24.60 -9.74 -58.65
N ASP A 47 -23.60 -10.62 -58.75
CA ASP A 47 -23.82 -12.04 -59.07
C ASP A 47 -24.63 -12.76 -57.97
N LEU A 48 -24.32 -12.48 -56.69
CA LEU A 48 -25.06 -13.01 -55.55
C LEU A 48 -26.50 -12.50 -55.54
N GLU A 49 -26.71 -11.21 -55.80
CA GLU A 49 -28.04 -10.61 -55.88
C GLU A 49 -28.88 -11.27 -56.99
N ARG A 50 -28.31 -11.40 -58.20
CA ARG A 50 -28.97 -12.13 -59.31
C ARG A 50 -29.32 -13.57 -58.95
N SER A 51 -28.41 -14.27 -58.26
CA SER A 51 -28.63 -15.65 -57.82
C SER A 51 -29.77 -15.76 -56.81
N ILE A 52 -29.91 -14.76 -55.92
CA ILE A 52 -31.02 -14.70 -54.95
C ILE A 52 -32.35 -14.45 -55.65
N HIS A 53 -32.39 -13.52 -56.62
CA HIS A 53 -33.60 -13.26 -57.40
C HIS A 53 -34.06 -14.51 -58.17
N ALA A 54 -33.16 -15.19 -58.90
CA ALA A 54 -33.48 -16.39 -59.66
C ALA A 54 -33.98 -17.55 -58.77
N LEU A 55 -33.33 -17.74 -57.61
CA LEU A 55 -33.74 -18.74 -56.63
C LEU A 55 -35.13 -18.44 -56.06
N ALA A 56 -35.47 -17.17 -55.94
CA ALA A 56 -36.72 -16.75 -55.36
C ALA A 56 -37.92 -16.88 -56.29
N GLU A 57 -37.74 -16.56 -57.57
CA GLU A 57 -38.74 -16.83 -58.61
C GLU A 57 -39.11 -18.32 -58.61
N THR A 58 -38.10 -19.19 -58.51
CA THR A 58 -38.30 -20.65 -58.47
C THR A 58 -39.06 -21.12 -57.22
N HIS A 59 -38.87 -20.48 -56.07
CA HIS A 59 -39.41 -20.95 -54.77
C HIS A 59 -40.70 -20.26 -54.33
N LEU A 60 -40.94 -19.01 -54.73
CA LEU A 60 -42.13 -18.22 -54.35
C LEU A 60 -43.12 -18.05 -55.50
N GLY A 61 -42.72 -18.31 -56.75
CA GLY A 61 -43.55 -18.04 -57.93
C GLY A 61 -43.80 -16.55 -58.19
N ALA A 62 -43.08 -15.67 -57.50
CA ALA A 62 -43.15 -14.22 -57.63
C ALA A 62 -41.74 -13.59 -57.45
N PRO A 63 -41.45 -12.46 -58.11
CA PRO A 63 -40.18 -11.78 -57.96
C PRO A 63 -40.02 -11.19 -56.54
N ILE A 64 -38.81 -11.22 -56.00
CA ILE A 64 -38.43 -10.44 -54.81
C ILE A 64 -38.28 -8.97 -55.22
N ASP A 65 -38.85 -8.05 -54.44
CA ASP A 65 -38.77 -6.62 -54.69
C ASP A 65 -37.41 -6.02 -54.30
N GLN A 66 -36.76 -6.55 -53.25
CA GLN A 66 -35.47 -6.02 -52.80
C GLN A 66 -34.56 -7.05 -52.12
N VAL A 67 -33.28 -7.03 -52.50
CA VAL A 67 -32.21 -7.80 -51.85
C VAL A 67 -31.23 -6.85 -51.15
N ALA A 68 -30.89 -7.16 -49.90
CA ALA A 68 -29.96 -6.38 -49.09
C ALA A 68 -28.78 -7.24 -48.65
N LEU A 69 -27.63 -7.10 -49.34
CA LEU A 69 -26.40 -7.78 -48.99
C LEU A 69 -25.65 -7.02 -47.90
N CYS A 70 -25.58 -7.59 -46.70
CA CYS A 70 -25.02 -6.93 -45.52
C CYS A 70 -23.64 -7.52 -45.12
N PRO A 71 -22.80 -6.78 -44.39
CA PRO A 71 -21.61 -7.33 -43.77
C PRO A 71 -21.92 -8.48 -42.80
N PRO A 72 -20.92 -9.31 -42.46
CA PRO A 72 -21.08 -10.33 -41.42
C PRO A 72 -21.49 -9.71 -40.08
N HIS A 73 -22.38 -10.39 -39.33
CA HIS A 73 -22.94 -9.98 -38.03
C HIS A 73 -23.98 -8.85 -38.05
N THR A 74 -24.60 -8.57 -39.21
CA THR A 74 -25.69 -7.61 -39.33
C THR A 74 -27.08 -8.24 -39.12
N VAL A 75 -27.29 -9.52 -39.43
CA VAL A 75 -28.59 -10.20 -39.29
C VAL A 75 -28.83 -10.62 -37.84
N LEU A 76 -29.90 -10.07 -37.23
CA LEU A 76 -30.24 -10.28 -35.82
C LEU A 76 -30.89 -11.65 -35.57
N LYS A 77 -30.39 -12.35 -34.55
CA LYS A 77 -30.86 -13.69 -34.13
C LYS A 77 -31.12 -13.74 -32.62
N THR A 78 -31.89 -14.74 -32.19
CA THR A 78 -32.02 -15.11 -30.76
C THR A 78 -30.77 -15.86 -30.29
N SER A 79 -30.62 -16.03 -28.98
CA SER A 79 -29.56 -16.88 -28.38
C SER A 79 -29.61 -18.34 -28.86
N SER A 80 -30.81 -18.82 -29.22
CA SER A 80 -31.03 -20.14 -29.85
C SER A 80 -30.77 -20.18 -31.35
N GLY A 81 -30.33 -19.07 -31.96
CA GLY A 81 -29.98 -19.00 -33.38
C GLY A 81 -31.17 -18.78 -34.34
N LYS A 82 -32.39 -18.56 -33.84
CA LYS A 82 -33.56 -18.26 -34.67
C LYS A 82 -33.50 -16.83 -35.20
N ILE A 83 -33.87 -16.62 -36.46
CA ILE A 83 -33.91 -15.30 -37.09
C ILE A 83 -35.00 -14.43 -36.46
N ARG A 84 -34.65 -13.21 -36.04
CA ARG A 84 -35.60 -12.24 -35.47
C ARG A 84 -36.19 -11.37 -36.58
N ARG A 85 -37.14 -11.90 -37.35
CA ARG A 85 -37.66 -11.25 -38.58
C ARG A 85 -38.18 -9.82 -38.35
N ALA A 86 -38.99 -9.60 -37.31
CA ALA A 86 -39.50 -8.27 -36.97
C ALA A 86 -38.40 -7.25 -36.67
N ALA A 87 -37.34 -7.66 -35.95
CA ALA A 87 -36.22 -6.79 -35.61
C ALA A 87 -35.32 -6.48 -36.82
N ASN A 88 -35.13 -7.44 -37.74
CA ASN A 88 -34.41 -7.20 -38.98
C ASN A 88 -35.21 -6.29 -39.93
N ARG A 89 -36.55 -6.42 -39.97
CA ARG A 89 -37.43 -5.50 -40.71
C ARG A 89 -37.30 -4.06 -40.21
N GLU A 90 -37.42 -3.86 -38.89
CA GLU A 90 -37.27 -2.55 -38.27
C GLU A 90 -35.88 -1.93 -38.52
N GLN A 91 -34.82 -2.74 -38.45
CA GLN A 91 -33.45 -2.30 -38.75
C GLN A 91 -33.29 -1.91 -40.23
N PHE A 92 -33.95 -2.63 -41.14
CA PHE A 92 -33.92 -2.34 -42.57
C PHE A 92 -34.64 -1.02 -42.90
N GLU A 93 -35.84 -0.83 -42.33
CA GLU A 93 -36.66 0.36 -42.53
C GLU A 93 -36.02 1.64 -41.96
N ARG A 94 -35.26 1.53 -40.86
CA ARG A 94 -34.50 2.65 -40.27
C ARG A 94 -33.21 3.01 -41.02
N GLY A 95 -32.84 2.26 -42.06
CA GLY A 95 -31.57 2.38 -42.76
C GLY A 95 -30.47 1.51 -42.15
N LEU A 96 -29.87 0.63 -42.97
CA LEU A 96 -28.82 -0.29 -42.53
C LEU A 96 -27.51 0.47 -42.25
N ASP A 97 -27.13 0.60 -40.98
CA ASP A 97 -25.79 1.05 -40.59
C ASP A 97 -24.75 -0.08 -40.86
N THR A 98 -24.24 -0.12 -42.10
CA THR A 98 -23.21 -1.07 -42.53
C THR A 98 -21.79 -0.66 -42.12
N SER A 99 -21.63 0.48 -41.42
CA SER A 99 -20.32 1.05 -41.09
C SER A 99 -19.64 0.42 -39.85
N ARG A 100 -20.39 -0.35 -39.05
CA ARG A 100 -19.92 -0.85 -37.75
C ARG A 100 -19.41 -2.29 -37.80
N VAL A 101 -18.25 -2.50 -38.43
CA VAL A 101 -17.38 -3.63 -38.10
C VAL A 101 -16.00 -3.10 -37.75
N ARG A 102 -15.82 -2.58 -36.53
CA ARG A 102 -14.48 -2.28 -36.00
C ARG A 102 -13.69 -3.58 -35.94
N SER A 103 -12.49 -3.61 -36.53
CA SER A 103 -11.70 -4.83 -36.60
C SER A 103 -11.34 -5.32 -35.17
N PRO A 104 -11.53 -6.61 -34.85
CA PRO A 104 -11.22 -7.14 -33.51
C PRO A 104 -9.77 -6.88 -33.08
N ARG A 105 -8.83 -6.86 -34.05
CA ARG A 105 -7.42 -6.54 -33.82
C ARG A 105 -7.20 -5.10 -33.36
N LEU A 106 -7.93 -4.13 -33.92
CA LEU A 106 -7.84 -2.71 -33.51
C LEU A 106 -8.40 -2.52 -32.10
N THR A 107 -9.52 -3.18 -31.81
CA THR A 107 -10.09 -3.18 -30.45
C THR A 107 -9.10 -3.77 -29.44
N LEU A 108 -8.50 -4.92 -29.75
CA LEU A 108 -7.50 -5.55 -28.88
C LEU A 108 -6.26 -4.67 -28.71
N SER A 109 -5.73 -4.08 -29.78
CA SER A 109 -4.55 -3.20 -29.70
C SER A 109 -4.83 -1.94 -28.86
N LEU A 110 -6.03 -1.38 -28.95
CA LEU A 110 -6.44 -0.24 -28.13
C LEU A 110 -6.57 -0.62 -26.66
N ILE A 111 -7.14 -1.79 -26.36
CA ILE A 111 -7.21 -2.31 -24.98
C ILE A 111 -5.80 -2.51 -24.43
N THR A 112 -4.90 -3.15 -25.19
CA THR A 112 -3.52 -3.37 -24.75
C THR A 112 -2.76 -2.06 -24.56
N LEU A 113 -2.94 -1.10 -25.46
CA LEU A 113 -2.33 0.22 -25.33
C LEU A 113 -2.86 0.95 -24.11
N HIS A 114 -4.16 0.91 -23.85
CA HIS A 114 -4.75 1.54 -22.67
C HIS A 114 -4.27 0.87 -21.37
N ALA A 115 -4.15 -0.46 -21.35
CA ALA A 115 -3.55 -1.20 -20.23
C ALA A 115 -2.08 -0.81 -20.01
N LEU A 116 -1.29 -0.68 -21.09
CA LEU A 116 0.10 -0.25 -21.04
C LEU A 116 0.21 1.19 -20.51
N LEU A 117 -0.57 2.12 -21.04
CA LEU A 117 -0.59 3.51 -20.58
C LEU A 117 -1.01 3.63 -19.11
N ARG A 118 -1.98 2.83 -18.66
CA ARG A 118 -2.38 2.77 -17.26
C ARG A 118 -1.25 2.27 -16.36
N THR A 119 -0.62 1.14 -16.72
CA THR A 119 0.50 0.57 -15.94
C THR A 119 1.72 1.50 -15.92
N LEU A 120 2.01 2.18 -17.03
CA LEU A 120 3.05 3.20 -17.10
C LEU A 120 2.71 4.38 -16.19
N GLY A 121 1.46 4.85 -16.21
CA GLY A 121 0.97 5.92 -15.32
C GLY A 121 1.08 5.55 -13.84
N GLU A 122 0.71 4.33 -13.46
CA GLU A 122 0.87 3.83 -12.09
C GLU A 122 2.34 3.75 -11.68
N ARG A 123 3.22 3.23 -12.55
CA ARG A 123 4.66 3.18 -12.30
C ARG A 123 5.27 4.56 -12.14
N LEU A 124 4.94 5.51 -13.02
CA LEU A 124 5.41 6.89 -12.94
C LEU A 124 4.95 7.57 -11.64
N ARG A 125 3.73 7.30 -11.15
CA ARG A 125 3.24 7.81 -9.87
C ARG A 125 3.99 7.25 -8.66
N THR A 126 4.42 5.99 -8.71
CA THR A 126 5.16 5.34 -7.62
C THR A 126 6.68 5.59 -7.67
N LEU A 127 7.21 5.96 -8.83
CA LEU A 127 8.65 6.13 -9.05
C LEU A 127 9.33 7.09 -8.05
N PRO A 128 8.79 8.30 -7.74
CA PRO A 128 9.41 9.20 -6.78
C PRO A 128 9.54 8.59 -5.38
N ARG A 129 8.53 7.82 -4.96
CA ARG A 129 8.54 7.13 -3.66
C ARG A 129 9.59 6.01 -3.63
N THR A 130 9.69 5.23 -4.69
CA THR A 130 10.69 4.17 -4.80
C THR A 130 12.11 4.74 -4.83
N LEU A 131 12.34 5.81 -5.58
CA LEU A 131 13.63 6.52 -5.61
C LEU A 131 13.99 7.11 -4.25
N TYR A 132 13.03 7.76 -3.57
CA TYR A 132 13.24 8.28 -2.22
C TYR A 132 13.56 7.16 -1.23
N SER A 133 12.82 6.05 -1.28
CA SER A 133 13.07 4.87 -0.44
C SER A 133 14.49 4.33 -0.68
N GLY A 134 14.92 4.20 -1.94
CA GLY A 134 16.27 3.77 -2.29
C GLY A 134 17.34 4.74 -1.78
N TYR A 135 17.11 6.05 -1.92
CA TYR A 135 17.98 7.09 -1.38
C TYR A 135 18.12 7.00 0.15
N VAL A 136 17.03 6.80 0.89
CA VAL A 136 17.07 6.67 2.35
C VAL A 136 17.84 5.43 2.80
N TRP A 137 17.69 4.29 2.10
CA TRP A 137 18.48 3.09 2.38
C TRP A 137 19.96 3.28 2.08
N LEU A 138 20.29 3.92 0.95
CA LEU A 138 21.67 4.28 0.63
C LEU A 138 22.27 5.18 1.72
N LEU A 139 21.52 6.19 2.15
CA LEU A 139 21.92 7.08 3.25
C LEU A 139 22.12 6.31 4.57
N PHE A 140 21.22 5.37 4.88
CA PHE A 140 21.34 4.51 6.06
C PHE A 140 22.63 3.68 6.01
N LEU A 141 22.99 3.12 4.85
CA LEU A 141 24.23 2.37 4.68
C LEU A 141 25.47 3.27 4.79
N LEU A 142 25.45 4.42 4.11
CA LEU A 142 26.57 5.37 4.07
C LEU A 142 26.85 6.00 5.43
N LEU A 143 25.83 6.23 6.27
CA LEU A 143 26.02 6.75 7.63
C LEU A 143 26.17 5.62 8.67
N GLY A 144 25.48 4.51 8.46
CA GLY A 144 25.43 3.38 9.38
C GLY A 144 26.73 2.59 9.44
N LEU A 145 27.39 2.33 8.31
CA LEU A 145 28.67 1.61 8.28
C LEU A 145 29.80 2.38 9.00
N PRO A 146 30.04 3.68 8.72
CA PRO A 146 31.00 4.48 9.47
C PRO A 146 30.63 4.63 10.94
N LEU A 147 29.34 4.78 11.27
CA LEU A 147 28.88 4.80 12.66
C LEU A 147 29.23 3.49 13.37
N TRP A 148 28.94 2.35 12.75
CA TRP A 148 29.20 1.04 13.30
C TRP A 148 30.70 0.86 13.58
N LEU A 149 31.55 1.11 12.58
CA LEU A 149 33.01 1.07 12.75
C LEU A 149 33.50 2.06 13.81
N GLY A 150 33.01 3.30 13.79
CA GLY A 150 33.39 4.32 14.76
C GLY A 150 33.01 3.96 16.20
N VAL A 151 31.84 3.37 16.43
CA VAL A 151 31.46 2.85 17.76
C VAL A 151 32.36 1.68 18.20
N LEU A 152 32.86 0.89 17.25
CA LEU A 152 33.81 -0.20 17.52
C LEU A 152 35.26 0.24 17.70
N LEU A 153 35.65 1.42 17.23
CA LEU A 153 37.04 1.87 17.32
C LEU A 153 37.23 2.95 18.38
N LEU A 154 36.23 3.82 18.59
CA LEU A 154 36.38 4.95 19.50
C LEU A 154 36.45 4.52 20.98
N PRO A 155 37.39 5.10 21.76
CA PRO A 155 37.43 4.93 23.19
C PRO A 155 36.34 5.76 23.88
N GLY A 156 35.85 5.29 25.02
CA GLY A 156 34.95 6.05 25.87
C GLY A 156 33.49 6.13 25.38
N ARG A 157 32.56 5.93 26.30
CA ARG A 157 31.11 5.93 26.01
C ARG A 157 30.61 7.28 25.48
N ARG A 158 31.12 8.39 26.01
CA ARG A 158 30.72 9.75 25.60
C ARG A 158 31.02 10.03 24.13
N MET A 159 32.19 9.62 23.62
CA MET A 159 32.57 9.84 22.22
C MET A 159 31.70 9.02 21.27
N ARG A 160 31.45 7.74 21.60
CA ARG A 160 30.55 6.87 20.83
C ARG A 160 29.14 7.43 20.75
N TRP A 161 28.63 7.98 21.86
CA TRP A 161 27.32 8.62 21.90
C TRP A 161 27.25 9.93 21.12
N ARG A 162 28.31 10.75 21.17
CA ARG A 162 28.41 11.93 20.30
C ARG A 162 28.36 11.54 18.83
N LEU A 163 29.12 10.52 18.42
CA LEU A 163 29.09 10.00 17.06
C LEU A 163 27.69 9.48 16.68
N ALA A 164 27.05 8.67 17.53
CA ALA A 164 25.71 8.16 17.31
C ALA A 164 24.67 9.28 17.18
N ARG A 165 24.73 10.31 18.04
CA ARG A 165 23.84 11.47 17.96
C ARG A 165 24.07 12.29 16.69
N MET A 166 25.33 12.52 16.30
CA MET A 166 25.64 13.24 15.05
C MET A 166 25.13 12.47 13.83
N ALA A 167 25.38 11.16 13.77
CA ALA A 167 24.89 10.31 12.69
C ALA A 167 23.35 10.30 12.64
N ALA A 168 22.68 10.21 13.80
CA ALA A 168 21.22 10.23 13.88
C ALA A 168 20.62 11.57 13.43
N ARG A 169 21.20 12.70 13.85
CA ARG A 169 20.80 14.05 13.40
C ARG A 169 21.07 14.25 11.91
N GLY A 170 22.22 13.81 11.42
CA GLY A 170 22.58 13.84 10.01
C GLY A 170 21.62 13.02 9.16
N PHE A 171 21.28 11.81 9.61
CA PHE A 171 20.28 10.98 8.94
C PHE A 171 18.91 11.65 8.91
N ALA A 172 18.41 12.18 10.03
CA ALA A 172 17.13 12.88 10.08
C ALA A 172 17.10 14.09 9.11
N GLY A 173 18.13 14.93 9.13
CA GLY A 173 18.25 16.08 8.24
C GLY A 173 18.34 15.70 6.76
N LEU A 174 19.22 14.76 6.40
CA LEU A 174 19.46 14.36 5.01
C LEU A 174 18.32 13.51 4.42
N SER A 175 17.58 12.78 5.24
CA SER A 175 16.39 12.03 4.81
C SER A 175 15.16 12.92 4.65
N GLY A 176 15.22 14.19 5.06
CA GLY A 176 14.07 15.10 5.04
C GLY A 176 13.01 14.75 6.10
N ILE A 177 13.42 14.11 7.20
CA ILE A 177 12.59 13.88 8.38
C ILE A 177 12.71 15.11 9.28
N ALA A 178 11.63 15.87 9.41
CA ALA A 178 11.62 17.07 10.24
C ALA A 178 11.43 16.70 11.72
N LEU A 179 12.54 16.54 12.44
CA LEU A 179 12.55 16.22 13.86
C LEU A 179 12.29 17.48 14.71
N HIS A 180 11.20 17.49 15.45
CA HIS A 180 10.84 18.52 16.43
C HIS A 180 10.82 17.90 17.83
N VAL A 181 11.26 18.67 18.82
CA VAL A 181 11.29 18.24 20.21
C VAL A 181 10.56 19.27 21.06
N GLU A 182 9.49 18.85 21.70
CA GLU A 182 8.72 19.62 22.67
C GLU A 182 9.00 19.10 24.07
N ARG A 183 9.04 19.99 25.04
CA ARG A 183 9.38 19.67 26.43
C ARG A 183 8.39 20.39 27.33
N ALA A 184 7.66 19.62 28.14
CA ALA A 184 6.72 20.17 29.11
C ALA A 184 7.44 20.73 30.35
N GLY A 185 8.60 20.17 30.72
CA GLY A 185 9.37 20.58 31.91
C GLY A 185 10.34 21.76 31.70
N LYS A 186 10.84 22.33 32.80
CA LYS A 186 11.84 23.41 32.77
C LYS A 186 13.21 22.87 32.30
N PRO A 187 14.00 23.68 31.58
CA PRO A 187 15.38 23.32 31.26
C PRO A 187 16.18 23.04 32.54
N GLY A 188 16.69 21.81 32.71
CA GLY A 188 17.50 21.42 33.87
C GLY A 188 16.89 20.34 34.79
N ASP A 189 15.60 20.01 34.64
CA ASP A 189 14.93 18.93 35.41
C ASP A 189 15.31 17.51 34.93
N GLU A 190 16.36 17.39 34.11
CA GLU A 190 16.88 16.14 33.53
C GLU A 190 17.61 15.31 34.58
N THR A 191 16.84 14.82 35.55
CA THR A 191 17.36 13.87 36.54
C THR A 191 17.63 12.54 35.85
N PRO A 192 18.83 11.95 36.03
CA PRO A 192 19.08 10.57 35.65
C PRO A 192 18.00 9.68 36.27
N GLY A 193 17.39 8.83 35.45
CA GLY A 193 16.21 8.07 35.86
C GLY A 193 15.72 7.15 34.76
N VAL A 194 14.41 6.92 34.73
CA VAL A 194 13.76 6.03 33.76
C VAL A 194 13.02 6.86 32.72
N ILE A 195 13.25 6.59 31.44
CA ILE A 195 12.45 7.10 30.33
C ILE A 195 11.57 5.95 29.83
N ALA A 196 10.29 6.20 29.71
CA ALA A 196 9.34 5.29 29.08
C ALA A 196 8.81 5.95 27.80
N ALA A 197 9.17 5.39 26.64
CA ALA A 197 8.75 5.90 25.34
C ALA A 197 7.86 4.89 24.61
N ASN A 198 6.82 5.35 23.90
CA ASN A 198 6.08 4.46 23.00
C ASN A 198 6.99 3.97 21.86
N HIS A 199 6.64 2.83 21.29
CA HIS A 199 7.35 2.19 20.19
C HIS A 199 6.41 1.92 19.03
N ALA A 200 6.67 2.57 17.90
CA ALA A 200 5.82 2.53 16.73
C ALA A 200 6.60 2.26 15.42
N SER A 201 7.94 2.34 15.44
CA SER A 201 8.78 2.14 14.25
C SER A 201 10.22 1.73 14.58
N TYR A 202 10.90 1.12 13.59
CA TYR A 202 12.35 0.87 13.64
C TYR A 202 13.19 2.15 13.82
N ILE A 203 12.68 3.32 13.42
CA ILE A 203 13.42 4.58 13.53
C ILE A 203 13.32 5.22 14.92
N ASP A 204 12.53 4.70 15.85
CA ASP A 204 12.32 5.32 17.17
C ASP A 204 13.61 5.43 17.98
N GLY A 205 14.46 4.39 17.94
CA GLY A 205 15.76 4.42 18.61
C GLY A 205 16.69 5.51 18.04
N LEU A 206 16.65 5.71 16.72
CA LEU A 206 17.39 6.75 16.03
C LEU A 206 16.85 8.15 16.39
N ALA A 207 15.53 8.29 16.36
CA ALA A 207 14.80 9.50 16.75
C ALA A 207 15.17 9.97 18.16
N LEU A 208 15.07 9.07 19.14
CA LEU A 208 15.38 9.36 20.54
C LEU A 208 16.86 9.65 20.75
N THR A 209 17.75 8.97 20.02
CA THR A 209 19.21 9.26 20.05
C THR A 209 19.52 10.67 19.51
N ALA A 210 18.79 11.12 18.49
CA ALA A 210 18.92 12.46 17.93
C ALA A 210 18.32 13.53 18.86
N ALA A 211 17.17 13.24 19.48
CA ALA A 211 16.38 14.22 20.23
C ALA A 211 16.83 14.41 21.69
N LEU A 212 17.05 13.32 22.41
CA LEU A 212 17.30 13.34 23.85
C LEU A 212 18.78 13.61 24.14
N PRO A 213 19.11 14.26 25.28
CA PRO A 213 20.48 14.55 25.69
C PRO A 213 21.17 13.36 26.37
N GLY A 214 22.50 13.46 26.51
CA GLY A 214 23.33 12.46 27.20
C GLY A 214 23.41 11.06 26.54
N PRO A 215 24.27 10.17 27.07
CA PRO A 215 24.22 8.74 26.78
C PRO A 215 22.95 8.11 27.36
N LEU A 216 22.18 7.42 26.53
CA LEU A 216 21.03 6.64 27.00
C LEU A 216 21.45 5.19 27.21
N CYS A 217 20.80 4.51 28.14
CA CYS A 217 20.91 3.07 28.31
C CYS A 217 19.61 2.45 27.79
N PHE A 218 19.57 2.10 26.51
CA PHE A 218 18.42 1.39 25.95
C PHE A 218 18.30 0.01 26.58
N VAL A 219 17.11 -0.29 27.12
CA VAL A 219 16.79 -1.60 27.67
C VAL A 219 16.17 -2.46 26.57
N VAL A 220 16.98 -3.36 26.04
CA VAL A 220 16.68 -4.16 24.86
C VAL A 220 16.43 -5.63 25.20
N LYS A 221 15.78 -6.32 24.26
CA LYS A 221 15.50 -7.76 24.31
C LYS A 221 16.78 -8.59 24.32
N ASP A 222 16.85 -9.62 25.16
CA ASP A 222 18.03 -10.50 25.26
C ASP A 222 18.33 -11.25 23.96
N GLU A 223 17.31 -11.52 23.14
CA GLU A 223 17.46 -12.17 21.83
C GLU A 223 18.39 -11.38 20.89
N LEU A 224 18.49 -10.05 21.06
CA LEU A 224 19.42 -9.20 20.28
C LEU A 224 20.89 -9.51 20.58
N ARG A 225 21.21 -10.25 21.64
CA ARG A 225 22.57 -10.75 21.89
C ARG A 225 23.03 -11.77 20.84
N THR A 226 22.10 -12.47 20.19
CA THR A 226 22.46 -13.46 19.17
C THR A 226 22.79 -12.82 17.82
N ASN A 227 22.42 -11.54 17.61
CA ASN A 227 22.69 -10.84 16.37
C ASN A 227 24.16 -10.35 16.32
N PRO A 228 25.00 -10.85 15.38
CA PRO A 228 26.43 -10.54 15.35
C PRO A 228 26.74 -9.08 14.97
N VAL A 229 25.81 -8.38 14.30
CA VAL A 229 25.97 -6.99 13.87
C VAL A 229 25.50 -6.02 14.96
N LEU A 230 24.33 -6.28 15.55
CA LEU A 230 23.72 -5.38 16.54
C LEU A 230 24.33 -5.52 17.93
N ARG A 231 24.70 -6.75 18.35
CA ARG A 231 25.28 -6.99 19.68
C ARG A 231 26.47 -6.08 20.00
N PRO A 232 27.56 -6.04 19.20
CA PRO A 232 28.74 -5.27 19.58
C PRO A 232 28.45 -3.76 19.57
N LEU A 233 27.59 -3.29 18.66
CA LEU A 233 27.13 -1.89 18.62
C LEU A 233 26.40 -1.51 19.91
N LEU A 234 25.35 -2.27 20.28
CA LEU A 234 24.52 -2.01 21.44
C LEU A 234 25.33 -2.09 22.74
N GLN A 235 26.22 -3.09 22.86
CA GLN A 235 27.12 -3.24 24.01
C GLN A 235 28.07 -2.04 24.15
N ARG A 236 28.67 -1.58 23.06
CA ARG A 236 29.62 -0.45 23.07
C ARG A 236 28.96 0.89 23.37
N LEU A 237 27.68 1.05 23.03
CA LEU A 237 26.85 2.18 23.42
C LEU A 237 26.35 2.11 24.88
N GLY A 238 26.47 0.94 25.52
CA GLY A 238 26.04 0.71 26.89
C GLY A 238 24.55 0.39 27.02
N CYS A 239 23.95 -0.27 26.02
CA CYS A 239 22.59 -0.79 26.14
C CYS A 239 22.56 -1.97 27.10
N GLU A 240 21.42 -2.17 27.78
CA GLU A 240 21.20 -3.26 28.72
C GLU A 240 20.29 -4.31 28.10
N PHE A 241 20.68 -5.58 28.16
CA PHE A 241 19.87 -6.68 27.64
C PHE A 241 19.11 -7.33 28.80
N VAL A 242 17.80 -7.49 28.67
CA VAL A 242 16.92 -8.04 29.71
C VAL A 242 16.07 -9.19 29.19
N SER A 243 15.86 -10.18 30.04
CA SER A 243 14.99 -11.32 29.76
C SER A 243 13.55 -11.01 30.15
N ARG A 244 12.59 -11.33 29.28
CA ARG A 244 11.17 -10.98 29.47
C ARG A 244 10.29 -12.17 29.89
N GLY A 245 10.90 -13.34 30.16
CA GLY A 245 10.17 -14.61 30.39
C GLY A 245 10.42 -15.30 31.73
N ASP A 246 11.59 -15.12 32.36
CA ASP A 246 11.94 -15.81 33.62
C ASP A 246 11.85 -14.87 34.82
N LYS A 247 10.94 -15.17 35.77
CA LYS A 247 10.72 -14.37 36.99
C LYS A 247 12.00 -14.16 37.81
N ARG A 248 12.91 -15.15 37.86
CA ARG A 248 14.19 -15.00 38.58
C ARG A 248 15.15 -14.07 37.84
N ALA A 249 15.20 -14.19 36.53
CA ALA A 249 16.00 -13.29 35.68
C ALA A 249 15.49 -11.84 35.78
N VAL A 250 14.16 -11.64 35.85
CA VAL A 250 13.55 -10.31 35.99
C VAL A 250 13.98 -9.61 37.27
N ALA A 251 14.05 -10.30 38.42
CA ALA A 251 14.50 -9.69 39.67
C ALA A 251 15.97 -9.26 39.61
N ALA A 252 16.83 -10.10 39.03
CA ALA A 252 18.24 -9.77 38.83
C ALA A 252 18.44 -8.61 37.82
N ASP A 253 17.60 -8.54 36.79
CA ASP A 253 17.57 -7.45 35.81
C ASP A 253 17.19 -6.12 36.46
N VAL A 254 16.15 -6.10 37.29
CA VAL A 254 15.74 -4.89 38.02
C VAL A 254 16.87 -4.38 38.91
N GLU A 255 17.54 -5.26 39.66
CA GLU A 255 18.63 -4.85 40.56
C GLU A 255 19.85 -4.31 39.80
N ARG A 256 20.14 -4.87 38.62
CA ARG A 256 21.20 -4.34 37.75
C ARG A 256 20.83 -2.97 37.19
N LEU A 257 19.59 -2.80 36.72
CA LEU A 257 19.08 -1.53 36.20
C LEU A 257 19.10 -0.44 37.28
N LYS A 258 18.68 -0.76 38.51
CA LYS A 258 18.77 0.14 39.67
C LYS A 258 20.20 0.65 39.90
N ARG A 259 21.19 -0.24 39.91
CA ARG A 259 22.61 0.16 40.09
C ARG A 259 23.10 1.08 38.97
N ARG A 260 22.67 0.86 37.73
CA ARG A 260 23.03 1.74 36.60
C ARG A 260 22.37 3.12 36.73
N ALA A 261 21.10 3.18 37.10
CA ALA A 261 20.44 4.44 37.37
C ALA A 261 21.10 5.20 38.53
N ALA A 262 21.46 4.51 39.62
CA ALA A 262 22.19 5.09 40.75
C ALA A 262 23.58 5.62 40.36
N ALA A 263 24.21 5.05 39.32
CA ALA A 263 25.46 5.55 38.74
C ALA A 263 25.25 6.77 37.80
N GLY A 264 24.04 7.35 37.77
CA GLY A 264 23.71 8.53 36.97
C GLY A 264 23.39 8.21 35.51
N GLU A 265 23.04 6.97 35.18
CA GLU A 265 22.62 6.59 33.83
C GLU A 265 21.11 6.76 33.61
N THR A 266 20.74 7.32 32.46
CA THR A 266 19.34 7.38 32.03
C THR A 266 18.94 6.10 31.31
N LEU A 267 18.04 5.32 31.92
CA LEU A 267 17.51 4.07 31.36
C LEU A 267 16.35 4.38 30.42
N LEU A 268 16.35 3.86 29.20
CA LEU A 268 15.26 4.07 28.24
C LEU A 268 14.57 2.75 27.92
N PHE A 269 13.28 2.71 28.17
CA PHE A 269 12.42 1.57 27.92
C PHE A 269 11.38 1.89 26.84
N PHE A 270 11.11 0.88 26.02
CA PHE A 270 9.91 0.80 25.21
C PHE A 270 8.94 -0.17 25.90
N PRO A 271 8.00 0.30 26.74
CA PRO A 271 7.20 -0.56 27.61
C PRO A 271 6.21 -1.42 26.82
N GLU A 272 5.85 -1.06 25.59
CA GLU A 272 5.09 -1.93 24.66
C GLU A 272 5.87 -3.21 24.31
N GLY A 273 7.20 -3.10 24.27
CA GLY A 273 8.11 -4.19 24.03
C GLY A 273 8.15 -4.73 22.60
N THR A 274 7.27 -4.24 21.73
CA THR A 274 7.17 -4.47 20.29
C THR A 274 6.37 -3.33 19.69
N PHE A 275 6.17 -3.35 18.38
CA PHE A 275 5.38 -2.36 17.67
C PHE A 275 4.71 -3.03 16.47
N VAL A 276 3.56 -2.51 16.08
CA VAL A 276 2.77 -3.01 14.95
C VAL A 276 2.41 -1.87 14.01
N ALA A 277 1.99 -2.22 12.79
CA ALA A 277 1.64 -1.23 11.77
C ALA A 277 0.34 -0.47 12.10
N GLN A 278 -0.54 -1.06 12.89
CA GLN A 278 -1.81 -0.47 13.30
C GLN A 278 -1.59 0.75 14.23
N PRO A 279 -2.42 1.80 14.10
CA PRO A 279 -2.43 2.92 15.04
C PRO A 279 -2.76 2.48 16.47
N GLY A 280 -2.42 3.35 17.42
CA GLY A 280 -2.65 3.13 18.84
C GLY A 280 -1.43 2.64 19.60
N LEU A 281 -1.66 2.42 20.90
CA LEU A 281 -0.66 2.12 21.90
C LEU A 281 -0.87 0.70 22.43
N LEU A 282 0.12 -0.18 22.31
CA LEU A 282 0.05 -1.55 22.82
C LEU A 282 0.09 -1.59 24.36
N PRO A 283 -0.35 -2.68 25.00
CA PRO A 283 -0.27 -2.81 26.46
C PRO A 283 1.16 -2.66 26.99
N PHE A 284 1.31 -1.89 28.07
CA PHE A 284 2.60 -1.64 28.70
C PHE A 284 3.01 -2.76 29.66
N ARG A 285 4.22 -3.27 29.46
CA ARG A 285 4.90 -4.21 30.35
C ARG A 285 5.41 -3.49 31.60
N MET A 286 5.48 -4.22 32.72
CA MET A 286 5.77 -3.64 34.04
C MET A 286 7.23 -3.25 34.28
N GLY A 287 8.19 -3.75 33.49
CA GLY A 287 9.62 -3.64 33.79
C GLY A 287 10.15 -2.22 34.05
N ALA A 288 9.75 -1.25 33.20
CA ALA A 288 10.14 0.15 33.37
C ALA A 288 9.61 0.74 34.68
N PHE A 289 8.33 0.47 34.97
CA PHE A 289 7.60 1.03 36.11
C PHE A 289 8.02 0.40 37.44
N VAL A 290 8.30 -0.90 37.46
CA VAL A 290 8.87 -1.60 38.61
C VAL A 290 10.27 -1.06 38.91
N THR A 291 11.10 -0.87 37.87
CA THR A 291 12.44 -0.29 38.01
C THR A 291 12.36 1.11 38.61
N ALA A 292 11.45 1.95 38.11
CA ALA A 292 11.25 3.30 38.61
C ALA A 292 10.72 3.32 40.06
N ALA A 293 9.63 2.60 40.35
CA ALA A 293 8.99 2.61 41.67
C ALA A 293 9.88 2.00 42.76
N MET A 294 10.39 0.79 42.54
CA MET A 294 11.26 0.13 43.53
C MET A 294 12.63 0.81 43.64
N GLY A 295 13.08 1.49 42.59
CA GLY A 295 14.32 2.28 42.60
C GLY A 295 14.12 3.69 43.14
N GLN A 296 12.87 4.10 43.42
CA GLN A 296 12.50 5.47 43.79
C GLN A 296 13.05 6.51 42.79
N LEU A 297 13.11 6.12 41.51
CA LEU A 297 13.64 6.93 40.42
C LEU A 297 12.49 7.72 39.77
N PRO A 298 12.76 8.94 39.29
CA PRO A 298 11.82 9.64 38.43
C PRO A 298 11.63 8.87 37.12
N LEU A 299 10.40 8.85 36.61
CA LEU A 299 10.02 8.28 35.33
C LEU A 299 9.50 9.37 34.39
N THR A 300 10.20 9.62 33.30
CA THR A 300 9.81 10.60 32.29
C THR A 300 9.08 9.90 31.13
N PRO A 301 7.79 10.19 30.90
CA PRO A 301 7.09 9.74 29.70
C PRO A 301 7.60 10.50 28.48
N VAL A 302 7.87 9.79 27.39
CA VAL A 302 8.27 10.38 26.11
C VAL A 302 7.38 9.86 24.99
N THR A 303 6.76 10.77 24.27
CA THR A 303 5.93 10.44 23.12
C THR A 303 6.71 10.61 21.83
N VAL A 304 6.68 9.58 20.99
CA VAL A 304 7.23 9.55 19.63
C VAL A 304 6.04 9.51 18.66
N ASN A 305 5.75 10.66 18.05
CA ASN A 305 4.66 10.83 17.09
C ASN A 305 5.21 10.99 15.65
N GLY A 306 4.53 10.36 14.68
CA GLY A 306 4.87 10.40 13.25
C GLY A 306 5.82 9.30 12.76
N SER A 307 6.55 8.61 13.65
CA SER A 307 7.52 7.58 13.23
C SER A 307 6.86 6.40 12.50
N ARG A 308 5.66 5.98 12.93
CA ARG A 308 4.85 4.95 12.27
C ARG A 308 4.51 5.30 10.83
N ALA A 309 4.22 6.58 10.53
CA ALA A 309 3.88 7.02 9.18
C ALA A 309 5.12 7.06 8.26
N ILE A 310 6.30 7.34 8.83
CA ILE A 310 7.58 7.36 8.13
C ILE A 310 8.01 5.95 7.75
N LEU A 311 8.02 5.01 8.71
CA LEU A 311 8.41 3.62 8.47
C LEU A 311 7.56 2.66 9.31
N PRO A 312 6.39 2.23 8.81
CA PRO A 312 5.52 1.30 9.53
C PRO A 312 6.19 -0.07 9.76
N ALA A 313 5.72 -0.81 10.77
CA ALA A 313 6.15 -2.20 10.97
C ALA A 313 5.94 -3.05 9.71
N GLU A 314 6.86 -3.98 9.46
CA GLU A 314 6.85 -4.90 8.30
C GLU A 314 6.92 -4.22 6.91
N HIS A 315 7.11 -2.90 6.88
CA HIS A 315 7.29 -2.15 5.64
C HIS A 315 8.75 -1.72 5.51
N TRP A 316 9.30 -1.83 4.30
CA TRP A 316 10.69 -1.47 3.98
C TRP A 316 10.79 -0.24 3.08
N SER A 317 9.71 0.54 2.97
CA SER A 317 9.64 1.74 2.13
C SER A 317 9.41 2.98 2.98
N PRO A 318 10.50 3.65 3.42
CA PRO A 318 10.42 4.90 4.17
C PRO A 318 9.70 5.99 3.38
N ARG A 319 9.00 6.85 4.10
CA ARG A 319 8.29 8.04 3.58
C ARG A 319 8.80 9.29 4.28
N ARG A 320 8.75 10.42 3.58
CA ARG A 320 8.99 11.72 4.21
C ARG A 320 7.90 11.97 5.26
N GLY A 321 8.27 12.64 6.35
CA GLY A 321 7.33 12.94 7.41
C GLY A 321 7.91 13.87 8.46
N ARG A 322 7.03 14.31 9.35
CA ARG A 322 7.39 15.03 10.57
C ARG A 322 7.48 14.02 11.70
N LEU A 323 8.44 14.23 12.58
CA LEU A 323 8.67 13.39 13.74
C LEU A 323 8.69 14.32 14.95
N LEU A 324 7.68 14.18 15.81
CA LEU A 324 7.54 14.98 17.01
C LEU A 324 7.90 14.12 18.23
N ILE A 325 8.82 14.63 19.05
CA ILE A 325 9.20 14.03 20.31
C ILE A 325 8.70 14.94 21.44
N VAL A 326 7.70 14.48 22.19
CA VAL A 326 7.18 15.21 23.34
C VAL A 326 7.77 14.60 24.60
N VAL A 327 8.53 15.39 25.35
CA VAL A 327 9.08 14.99 26.65
C VAL A 327 8.16 15.53 27.74
N GLY A 328 7.42 14.63 28.39
CA GLY A 328 6.49 14.97 29.45
C GLY A 328 7.18 15.28 30.77
N GLU A 329 6.39 15.74 31.75
CA GLU A 329 6.87 15.98 33.10
C GLU A 329 7.28 14.67 33.81
N PRO A 330 8.39 14.66 34.58
CA PRO A 330 8.78 13.48 35.34
C PRO A 330 7.75 13.07 36.39
N LEU A 331 7.37 11.80 36.37
CA LEU A 331 6.49 11.16 37.34
C LEU A 331 7.30 10.50 38.45
N ARG A 332 6.76 10.48 39.67
CA ARG A 332 7.28 9.67 40.78
C ARG A 332 6.21 8.70 41.24
N ALA A 333 6.65 7.50 41.60
CA ALA A 333 5.77 6.53 42.26
C ALA A 333 5.37 7.06 43.65
N THR A 334 4.12 6.81 44.04
CA THR A 334 3.58 7.13 45.36
C THR A 334 4.13 6.21 46.46
N SER A 335 4.45 4.97 46.10
CA SER A 335 5.05 3.96 46.97
C SER A 335 6.18 3.19 46.26
N ALA A 336 7.13 2.66 47.03
CA ALA A 336 8.26 1.88 46.53
C ALA A 336 7.92 0.38 46.39
N ASP A 337 6.73 0.06 45.87
CA ASP A 337 6.20 -1.30 45.78
C ASP A 337 5.53 -1.58 44.41
N TRP A 338 4.87 -2.74 44.30
CA TRP A 338 4.16 -3.12 43.09
C TRP A 338 2.97 -2.21 42.78
N GLN A 339 2.26 -1.72 43.81
CA GLN A 339 1.09 -0.87 43.62
C GLN A 339 1.49 0.49 43.05
N GLY A 340 2.56 1.08 43.57
CA GLY A 340 3.15 2.30 43.02
C GLY A 340 3.62 2.13 41.57
N ALA A 341 4.15 0.95 41.21
CA ALA A 341 4.51 0.65 39.82
C ALA A 341 3.27 0.56 38.89
N VAL A 342 2.16 -0.01 39.37
CA VAL A 342 0.92 -0.13 38.56
C VAL A 342 0.29 1.25 38.34
N GLU A 343 0.25 2.09 39.36
CA GLU A 343 -0.22 3.48 39.24
C GLU A 343 0.64 4.26 38.25
N LEU A 344 1.97 4.18 38.40
CA LEU A 344 2.94 4.86 37.55
C LEU A 344 2.78 4.45 36.07
N ARG A 345 2.52 3.16 35.81
CA ARG A 345 2.20 2.67 34.45
C ARG A 345 0.94 3.32 33.89
N GLY A 346 -0.12 3.39 34.69
CA GLY A 346 -1.41 3.98 34.27
C GLY A 346 -1.23 5.43 33.85
N ARG A 347 -0.66 6.25 34.74
CA ARG A 347 -0.39 7.67 34.51
C ARG A 347 0.53 7.92 33.32
N CYS A 348 1.62 7.16 33.22
CA CYS A 348 2.53 7.27 32.08
C CYS A 348 1.85 6.93 30.75
N ARG A 349 1.02 5.88 30.73
CA ARG A 349 0.26 5.50 29.54
C ARG A 349 -0.71 6.59 29.11
N GLU A 350 -1.45 7.15 30.06
CA GLU A 350 -2.41 8.22 29.82
C GLU A 350 -1.72 9.45 29.23
N MET A 351 -0.63 9.93 29.83
CA MET A 351 0.13 11.07 29.30
C MET A 351 0.65 10.82 27.88
N ILE A 352 1.18 9.62 27.60
CA ILE A 352 1.66 9.29 26.26
C ILE A 352 0.50 9.24 25.27
N GLN A 353 -0.66 8.72 25.68
CA GLN A 353 -1.83 8.64 24.84
C GLN A 353 -2.39 10.04 24.51
N THR A 354 -2.54 10.91 25.50
CA THR A 354 -2.98 12.30 25.28
C THR A 354 -2.07 13.03 24.29
N ALA A 355 -0.74 12.93 24.49
CA ALA A 355 0.24 13.54 23.59
C ALA A 355 0.33 12.89 22.19
N LEU A 356 -0.31 11.74 21.95
CA LEU A 356 -0.47 11.15 20.61
C LEU A 356 -1.73 11.63 19.90
N GLU A 357 -2.73 12.10 20.66
CA GLU A 357 -4.01 12.60 20.17
C GLU A 357 -3.96 14.11 19.85
N GLU A 358 -3.04 14.83 20.48
CA GLU A 358 -2.59 16.19 20.13
C GLU A 358 -1.70 16.21 18.87
#